data_AF-V6HSG8-F1
#
_entry.id   AF-V6HSG8-F1
#
_cell.length_a   1.000
_cell.length_b   1.000
_cell.length_c   1.000
_cell.angle_alpha   90.00
_cell.angle_beta   90.00
_cell.angle_gamma   90.00
#
_symmetry.space_group_name_H-M   'P 1'
#
loop_
_entity.id
_entity.type
_entity.pdbx_description
1 polymer ?
#
loop_
_entity_poly.entity_id
_entity_poly.type
_entity_poly.pdbx_seq_one_letter_code
_entity_poly.pdbx_strand_id
1 'polypeptide(L)'
;MLDGTGREPMSGFYFQGGAISQMLLTQKILAELGDSGIPTDSQPEDTIDRMGRILLGQRIQIFFYCFLALLAVSSFVSLRYRTFFYTFMNRILYVFGIIYAFSILPTLIGAAVRTAGTNFWGVPAILLTLGWIVFLIYMALTIDQVFSSVEADRFSSLRNLKEDEAEFRTGSKAESETFVNSILHFLGIIVLGTMVGNLVYIPLFLLQRNYASQFGVLLLIALLILSGFYIRNYLRLGKSGDLGKFQNLAIGISYLQLRFVRNILFGTFGLILVVLFIVFIFSLLIMNIGILESLFPAIDGGQNL
;
A
#
# COMPACT_ATOMS: atom_id res chain seq x y z
N MET A 1 -3.20 41.21 -15.90
CA MET A 1 -4.19 42.11 -16.54
C MET A 1 -5.40 41.26 -16.92
N LEU A 2 -6.56 41.58 -16.35
CA LEU A 2 -7.82 40.87 -16.57
C LEU A 2 -8.40 41.32 -17.92
N ASP A 3 -8.58 40.37 -18.84
CA ASP A 3 -9.26 40.63 -20.11
C ASP A 3 -10.75 40.87 -19.82
N GLY A 4 -11.27 42.03 -20.21
CA GLY A 4 -12.56 42.60 -19.79
C GLY A 4 -13.82 41.88 -20.29
N THR A 5 -13.79 40.56 -20.39
CA THR A 5 -14.88 39.72 -20.92
C THR A 5 -15.73 39.07 -19.81
N GLY A 6 -15.41 39.31 -18.53
CA GLY A 6 -16.10 38.64 -17.41
C GLY A 6 -15.97 37.11 -17.40
N ARG A 7 -15.20 36.56 -18.35
CA ARG A 7 -14.71 35.20 -18.34
C ARG A 7 -13.34 35.28 -17.70
N GLU A 8 -13.15 34.48 -16.66
CA GLU A 8 -11.83 34.29 -16.08
C GLU A 8 -10.84 34.05 -17.23
N PRO A 9 -9.71 34.77 -17.29
CA PRO A 9 -8.68 34.46 -18.26
C PRO A 9 -8.39 32.97 -18.12
N MET A 10 -8.26 32.28 -19.26
CA MET A 10 -7.78 30.89 -19.32
C MET A 10 -6.34 30.84 -18.78
N SER A 11 -6.19 31.07 -17.48
CA SER A 11 -5.02 30.69 -16.73
C SER A 11 -5.06 29.16 -16.74
N GLY A 12 -4.04 28.56 -17.33
CA GLY A 12 -3.88 27.11 -17.49
C GLY A 12 -3.71 26.34 -16.16
N PHE A 13 -4.30 26.83 -15.08
CA PHE A 13 -4.25 26.29 -13.72
C PHE A 13 -5.39 25.32 -13.39
N TYR A 14 -6.14 24.87 -14.40
CA TYR A 14 -7.03 23.72 -14.27
C TYR A 14 -6.52 22.55 -15.10
N PHE A 15 -5.46 21.90 -14.60
CA PHE A 15 -5.20 20.51 -14.93
C PHE A 15 -5.26 19.68 -13.66
N GLN A 16 -6.41 19.06 -13.43
CA GLN A 16 -6.51 17.80 -12.68
C GLN A 16 -5.92 16.68 -13.56
N GLY A 17 -4.65 16.85 -13.93
CA GLY A 17 -3.92 15.87 -14.71
C GLY A 17 -3.61 14.65 -13.84
N GLY A 18 -3.67 13.45 -14.41
CA GLY A 18 -3.18 12.23 -13.75
C GLY A 18 -1.71 12.36 -13.32
N ALA A 19 -1.22 11.41 -12.50
CA ALA A 19 0.11 11.44 -11.90
C ALA A 19 1.26 11.73 -12.90
N ILE A 20 1.14 11.22 -14.14
CA ILE A 20 2.12 11.45 -15.22
C ILE A 20 2.12 12.90 -15.70
N SER A 21 0.95 13.51 -15.93
CA SER A 21 0.86 14.92 -16.33
C SER A 21 1.34 15.87 -15.24
N GLN A 22 1.11 15.54 -13.96
CA GLN A 22 1.66 16.31 -12.85
C GLN A 22 3.19 16.22 -12.83
N MET A 23 3.75 15.03 -13.06
CA MET A 23 5.20 14.85 -13.19
C MET A 23 5.79 15.68 -14.34
N LEU A 24 5.17 15.64 -15.51
CA LEU A 24 5.64 16.41 -16.69
C LEU A 24 5.55 17.92 -16.44
N LEU A 25 4.48 18.39 -15.80
CA LEU A 25 4.32 19.80 -15.44
C LEU A 25 5.39 20.22 -14.44
N THR A 26 5.59 19.46 -13.36
CA THR A 26 6.63 19.73 -12.36
C THR A 26 8.02 19.73 -12.99
N GLN A 27 8.29 18.84 -13.95
CA GLN A 27 9.55 18.82 -14.68
C GLN A 27 9.75 20.06 -15.55
N LYS A 28 8.69 20.56 -16.21
CA LYS A 28 8.75 21.80 -17.01
C LYS A 28 8.98 23.03 -16.13
N ILE A 29 8.25 23.15 -15.02
CA ILE A 29 8.42 24.25 -14.07
C ILE A 29 9.85 24.27 -13.51
N LEU A 30 10.41 23.10 -13.19
CA LEU A 30 11.77 23.01 -12.68
C LEU A 30 12.82 23.37 -13.74
N ALA A 31 12.57 23.05 -15.02
CA ALA A 31 13.42 23.45 -16.13
C ALA A 31 13.37 24.97 -16.39
N GLU A 32 12.20 25.60 -16.25
CA GLU A 32 12.02 27.05 -16.37
C GLU A 32 12.67 27.81 -15.20
N LEU A 33 12.55 27.29 -13.98
CA LEU A 33 13.18 27.87 -12.79
C LEU A 33 14.72 27.75 -12.81
N GLY A 34 15.26 26.73 -13.48
CA GLY A 34 16.69 26.49 -13.62
C GLY A 34 17.33 27.14 -14.85
N ASP A 35 16.60 27.98 -15.59
CA ASP A 35 17.13 28.60 -16.81
C ASP A 35 18.23 29.64 -16.48
N SER A 36 19.37 29.49 -17.15
CA SER A 36 20.58 30.32 -17.02
C SER A 36 20.39 31.80 -17.40
N GLY A 37 19.24 32.16 -17.96
CA GLY A 37 18.87 33.55 -18.28
C GLY A 37 18.37 34.39 -17.10
N ILE A 38 18.10 33.77 -15.95
CA ILE A 38 17.60 34.45 -14.75
C ILE A 38 18.80 34.79 -13.83
N PRO A 39 18.97 36.05 -13.38
CA PRO A 39 20.05 36.41 -12.45
C PRO A 39 20.04 35.50 -11.22
N THR A 40 21.21 35.02 -10.81
CA THR A 40 21.38 34.04 -9.73
C THR A 40 20.80 34.53 -8.39
N ASP A 41 20.83 35.83 -8.11
CA ASP A 41 20.21 36.46 -6.93
C ASP A 41 18.67 36.43 -6.94
N SER A 42 18.06 36.09 -8.07
CA SER A 42 16.60 35.99 -8.25
C SER A 42 16.09 34.55 -8.23
N GLN A 43 16.98 33.55 -8.16
CA GLN A 43 16.59 32.13 -8.18
C GLN A 43 16.16 31.69 -6.77
N PRO A 44 14.90 31.27 -6.57
CA PRO A 44 14.46 30.79 -5.27
C PRO A 44 14.96 29.35 -5.05
N GLU A 45 16.18 29.21 -4.53
CA GLU A 45 16.84 27.91 -4.25
C GLU A 45 15.93 26.97 -3.44
N ASP A 46 15.29 27.49 -2.39
CA ASP A 46 14.32 26.73 -1.58
C ASP A 46 13.14 26.18 -2.40
N THR A 47 12.69 26.92 -3.42
CA THR A 47 11.58 26.50 -4.28
C THR A 47 12.04 25.43 -5.26
N ILE A 48 13.24 25.55 -5.82
CA ILE A 48 13.85 24.53 -6.69
C ILE A 48 14.02 23.22 -5.92
N ASP A 49 14.54 23.29 -4.69
CA ASP A 49 14.71 22.12 -3.81
C ASP A 49 13.38 21.47 -3.45
N ARG A 50 12.35 22.25 -3.11
CA ARG A 50 11.00 21.73 -2.85
C ARG A 50 10.39 21.09 -4.08
N MET A 51 10.48 21.73 -5.25
CA MET A 51 9.98 21.19 -6.52
C MET A 51 10.71 19.89 -6.90
N GLY A 52 12.02 19.80 -6.66
CA GLY A 52 12.82 18.59 -6.86
C GLY A 52 12.36 17.43 -5.99
N ARG A 53 12.05 17.69 -4.71
CA ARG A 53 11.47 16.68 -3.80
C ARG A 53 10.08 16.21 -4.25
N ILE A 54 9.23 17.14 -4.70
CA ILE A 54 7.90 16.81 -5.24
C ILE A 54 8.01 15.93 -6.49
N LEU A 55 8.91 16.29 -7.42
CA LEU A 55 9.16 15.52 -8.64
C LEU A 55 9.60 14.08 -8.32
N LEU A 56 10.47 13.91 -7.32
CA LEU A 56 10.88 12.59 -6.85
C LEU A 56 9.70 11.80 -6.27
N GLY A 57 8.88 12.43 -5.43
CA GLY A 57 7.66 11.81 -4.90
C GLY A 57 6.73 11.31 -6.00
N GLN A 58 6.51 12.11 -7.04
CA GLN A 58 5.70 11.74 -8.20
C GLN A 58 6.30 10.56 -8.99
N ARG A 59 7.63 10.52 -9.16
CA ARG A 59 8.31 9.38 -9.82
C ARG A 59 8.15 8.08 -9.04
N ILE A 60 8.30 8.13 -7.71
CA ILE A 60 8.11 6.96 -6.84
C ILE A 60 6.65 6.50 -6.89
N GLN A 61 5.70 7.44 -6.87
CA GLN A 61 4.27 7.14 -6.99
C GLN A 61 3.94 6.44 -8.32
N ILE A 62 4.47 6.93 -9.45
CA ILE A 62 4.29 6.30 -10.76
C ILE A 62 4.89 4.89 -10.77
N PHE A 63 6.11 4.72 -10.25
CA PHE A 63 6.73 3.40 -10.12
C PHE A 63 5.83 2.45 -9.32
N PHE A 64 5.28 2.91 -8.20
CA PHE A 64 4.41 2.11 -7.36
C PHE A 64 3.12 1.72 -8.08
N TYR A 65 2.53 2.62 -8.88
CA TYR A 65 1.38 2.28 -9.73
C TYR A 65 1.73 1.24 -10.80
N CYS A 66 2.88 1.36 -11.46
CA CYS A 66 3.35 0.33 -12.40
C CYS A 66 3.58 -1.01 -11.71
N PHE A 67 4.16 -1.00 -10.50
CA PHE A 67 4.38 -2.20 -9.71
C PHE A 67 3.06 -2.87 -9.30
N LEU A 68 2.09 -2.08 -8.83
CA LEU A 68 0.74 -2.58 -8.53
C LEU A 68 0.02 -3.13 -9.77
N ALA A 69 0.18 -2.49 -10.93
CA ALA A 69 -0.38 -2.99 -12.18
C ALA A 69 0.23 -4.35 -12.57
N LEU A 70 1.54 -4.52 -12.41
CA LEU A 70 2.21 -5.81 -12.61
C LEU A 70 1.66 -6.87 -11.64
N LEU A 71 1.51 -6.54 -10.36
CA LEU A 71 0.92 -7.45 -9.38
C LEU A 71 -0.54 -7.81 -9.73
N ALA A 72 -1.33 -6.85 -10.21
CA ALA A 72 -2.70 -7.08 -10.67
C ALA A 72 -2.74 -8.02 -11.89
N VAL A 73 -1.85 -7.85 -12.87
CA VAL A 73 -1.73 -8.78 -14.02
C VAL A 73 -1.32 -10.18 -13.55
N SER A 74 -0.40 -10.26 -12.58
CA SER A 74 0.03 -11.55 -12.02
C SER A 74 -1.10 -12.32 -11.29
N SER A 75 -2.18 -11.64 -10.90
CA SER A 75 -3.37 -12.28 -10.34
C SER A 75 -4.10 -13.17 -11.32
N PHE A 76 -4.13 -12.80 -12.60
CA PHE A 76 -4.71 -13.62 -13.66
C PHE A 76 -3.90 -14.88 -13.89
N VAL A 77 -2.58 -14.81 -13.72
CA VAL A 77 -1.71 -15.99 -13.77
C VAL A 77 -2.07 -16.93 -12.61
N SER A 78 -2.26 -16.39 -11.40
CA SER A 78 -2.71 -17.16 -10.24
C SER A 78 -4.02 -17.91 -10.53
N LEU A 79 -4.98 -17.23 -11.17
CA LEU A 79 -6.28 -17.79 -11.53
C LEU A 79 -6.18 -18.83 -12.65
N ARG A 80 -5.41 -18.56 -13.71
CA ARG A 80 -5.22 -19.45 -14.87
C ARG A 80 -4.59 -20.79 -14.49
N TYR A 81 -3.66 -20.77 -13.55
CA TYR A 81 -2.99 -21.96 -13.03
C TYR A 81 -3.68 -22.54 -11.79
N ARG A 82 -4.76 -21.90 -11.29
CA ARG A 82 -5.50 -22.29 -10.07
C ARG A 82 -4.57 -22.43 -8.87
N THR A 83 -3.83 -21.36 -8.59
CA THR A 83 -2.76 -21.33 -7.59
C THR A 83 -3.03 -20.31 -6.48
N PHE A 84 -2.51 -20.60 -5.27
CA PHE A 84 -2.33 -19.72 -4.10
C PHE A 84 -3.55 -19.26 -3.31
N PHE A 85 -4.68 -18.99 -3.95
CA PHE A 85 -5.85 -18.45 -3.26
C PHE A 85 -6.95 -19.51 -3.11
N TYR A 86 -7.40 -19.71 -1.87
CA TYR A 86 -8.60 -20.47 -1.57
C TYR A 86 -9.85 -19.74 -2.10
N THR A 87 -10.89 -20.52 -2.41
CA THR A 87 -12.19 -20.00 -2.87
C THR A 87 -12.74 -18.89 -1.98
N PHE A 88 -12.66 -19.06 -0.65
CA PHE A 88 -13.08 -18.06 0.33
C PHE A 88 -12.27 -16.75 0.26
N MET A 89 -10.93 -16.85 0.17
CA MET A 89 -10.05 -15.68 0.09
C MET A 89 -10.30 -14.90 -1.21
N ASN A 90 -10.44 -15.59 -2.34
CA ASN A 90 -10.79 -14.96 -3.62
C ASN A 90 -12.13 -14.23 -3.53
N ARG A 91 -13.15 -14.84 -2.90
CA ARG A 91 -14.47 -14.21 -2.72
C ARG A 91 -14.36 -12.91 -1.92
N ILE A 92 -13.62 -12.91 -0.81
CA ILE A 92 -13.36 -11.70 -0.02
C ILE A 92 -12.67 -10.63 -0.87
N LEU A 93 -11.62 -10.99 -1.62
CA LEU A 93 -10.89 -10.04 -2.46
C LEU A 93 -11.78 -9.44 -3.55
N TYR A 94 -12.66 -10.22 -4.17
CA TYR A 94 -13.63 -9.69 -5.14
C TYR A 94 -14.65 -8.76 -4.48
N VAL A 95 -15.15 -9.08 -3.29
CA VAL A 95 -16.05 -8.18 -2.54
C VAL A 95 -15.38 -6.83 -2.27
N PHE A 96 -14.14 -6.82 -1.77
CA PHE A 96 -13.40 -5.58 -1.58
C PHE A 96 -13.15 -4.85 -2.90
N GLY A 97 -12.86 -5.58 -3.98
CA GLY A 97 -12.72 -5.01 -5.32
C GLY A 97 -14.01 -4.33 -5.81
N ILE A 98 -15.17 -4.93 -5.54
CA ILE A 98 -16.49 -4.37 -5.89
C ILE A 98 -16.72 -3.07 -5.10
N ILE A 99 -16.54 -3.10 -3.78
CA ILE A 99 -16.69 -1.91 -2.92
C ILE A 99 -15.80 -0.78 -3.42
N TYR A 100 -14.54 -1.07 -3.73
CA TYR A 100 -13.60 -0.09 -4.24
C TYR A 100 -14.03 0.47 -5.60
N ALA A 101 -14.42 -0.39 -6.55
CA ALA A 101 -14.87 0.04 -7.87
C ALA A 101 -16.12 0.94 -7.79
N PHE A 102 -17.05 0.63 -6.88
CA PHE A 102 -18.19 1.52 -6.60
C PHE A 102 -17.77 2.85 -5.98
N SER A 103 -16.78 2.87 -5.09
CA SER A 103 -16.30 4.11 -4.45
C SER A 103 -15.66 5.09 -5.45
N ILE A 104 -15.09 4.60 -6.55
CA ILE A 104 -14.41 5.43 -7.56
C ILE A 104 -15.38 6.00 -8.61
N LEU A 105 -16.53 5.35 -8.83
CA LEU A 105 -17.52 5.76 -9.84
C LEU A 105 -17.91 7.24 -9.72
N PRO A 106 -18.25 7.79 -8.53
CA PRO A 106 -18.58 9.21 -8.37
C PRO A 106 -17.46 10.14 -8.83
N THR A 107 -16.20 9.78 -8.56
CA THR A 107 -15.03 10.56 -8.98
C THR A 107 -14.86 10.54 -10.49
N LEU A 108 -15.01 9.38 -11.13
CA LEU A 108 -14.92 9.26 -12.59
C LEU A 108 -16.06 9.99 -13.31
N ILE A 109 -17.29 9.86 -12.80
CA ILE A 109 -18.46 10.58 -13.32
C ILE A 109 -18.27 12.10 -13.14
N GLY A 110 -17.84 12.52 -11.95
CA GLY A 110 -17.54 13.93 -11.67
C GLY A 110 -16.46 14.50 -12.59
N ALA A 111 -15.39 13.75 -12.85
CA ALA A 111 -14.34 14.15 -13.79
C ALA A 111 -14.85 14.25 -15.23
N ALA A 112 -15.71 13.31 -15.66
CA ALA A 112 -16.29 13.31 -17.00
C ALA A 112 -17.22 14.51 -17.24
N VAL A 113 -17.96 14.94 -16.22
CA VAL A 113 -18.91 16.07 -16.29
C VAL A 113 -18.24 17.44 -16.17
N ARG A 114 -17.18 17.57 -15.36
CA ARG A 114 -16.56 18.88 -15.03
C ARG A 114 -15.56 19.42 -16.04
N THR A 115 -15.09 18.61 -16.99
CA THR A 115 -13.97 19.00 -17.86
C THR A 115 -14.45 19.16 -19.30
N ALA A 116 -14.25 20.33 -19.91
CA ALA A 116 -14.53 20.49 -21.34
C ALA A 116 -13.49 19.70 -22.15
N GLY A 117 -13.91 18.61 -22.82
CA GLY A 117 -13.02 17.73 -23.61
C GLY A 117 -12.82 16.31 -23.07
N THR A 118 -13.38 15.96 -21.90
CA THR A 118 -13.29 14.61 -21.30
C THR A 118 -14.06 13.52 -22.03
N ASN A 119 -14.88 13.85 -23.04
CA ASN A 119 -15.68 12.85 -23.74
C ASN A 119 -14.84 11.72 -24.39
N PHE A 120 -13.57 11.99 -24.73
CA PHE A 120 -12.71 10.98 -25.37
C PHE A 120 -12.22 9.89 -24.39
N TRP A 121 -11.88 10.24 -23.14
CA TRP A 121 -11.32 9.29 -22.16
C TRP A 121 -12.24 8.99 -20.97
N GLY A 122 -13.11 9.92 -20.61
CA GLY A 122 -14.03 9.79 -19.47
C GLY A 122 -15.12 8.75 -19.71
N VAL A 123 -15.77 8.77 -20.89
CA VAL A 123 -16.82 7.80 -21.22
C VAL A 123 -16.26 6.37 -21.32
N PRO A 124 -15.14 6.10 -22.04
CA PRO A 124 -14.52 4.78 -22.02
C PRO A 124 -14.09 4.31 -20.63
N ALA A 125 -13.55 5.21 -19.79
CA ALA A 125 -13.14 4.85 -18.43
C ALA A 125 -14.33 4.44 -17.54
N ILE A 126 -15.47 5.14 -17.67
CA ILE A 126 -16.70 4.77 -16.96
C ILE A 126 -17.21 3.42 -17.44
N LEU A 127 -17.28 3.19 -18.75
CA LEU A 127 -17.72 1.91 -19.32
C LEU A 127 -16.80 0.75 -18.89
N LEU A 128 -15.48 0.96 -18.88
CA LEU A 128 -14.51 -0.02 -18.43
C LEU A 128 -14.68 -0.32 -16.93
N THR A 129 -14.95 0.70 -16.12
CA THR A 129 -15.19 0.53 -14.67
C THR A 129 -16.48 -0.24 -14.41
N LEU A 130 -17.55 0.04 -15.16
CA LEU A 130 -18.81 -0.71 -15.08
C LEU A 130 -18.63 -2.17 -15.53
N GLY A 131 -17.93 -2.39 -16.65
CA GLY A 131 -17.58 -3.74 -17.11
C GLY A 131 -16.73 -4.49 -16.09
N TRP A 132 -15.80 -3.80 -15.42
CA TRP A 132 -15.00 -4.36 -14.34
C TRP A 132 -15.85 -4.77 -13.13
N ILE A 133 -16.82 -3.96 -12.73
CA ILE A 133 -17.76 -4.30 -11.64
C ILE A 133 -18.55 -5.56 -12.00
N VAL A 134 -19.11 -5.63 -13.22
CA VAL A 134 -19.86 -6.80 -13.68
C VAL A 134 -18.97 -8.04 -13.68
N PHE A 135 -17.73 -7.91 -14.17
CA PHE A 135 -16.76 -9.00 -14.16
C PHE A 135 -16.44 -9.49 -12.74
N LEU A 136 -16.21 -8.58 -11.79
CA LEU A 136 -15.94 -8.94 -10.40
C LEU A 136 -17.13 -9.64 -9.74
N ILE A 137 -18.36 -9.17 -10.00
CA ILE A 137 -19.59 -9.83 -9.51
C ILE A 137 -19.72 -11.24 -10.10
N TYR A 138 -19.53 -11.37 -11.42
CA TYR A 138 -19.55 -12.67 -12.09
C TYR A 138 -18.53 -13.64 -11.49
N MET A 139 -17.29 -13.18 -11.31
CA MET A 139 -16.22 -13.98 -10.70
C MET A 139 -16.53 -14.34 -9.25
N ALA A 140 -17.11 -13.44 -8.45
CA ALA A 140 -17.49 -13.70 -7.06
C ALA A 140 -18.55 -14.81 -6.93
N LEU A 141 -19.49 -14.90 -7.88
CA LEU A 141 -20.55 -15.91 -7.91
C LEU A 141 -20.09 -17.25 -8.49
N THR A 142 -19.20 -17.23 -9.47
CA THR A 142 -18.75 -18.43 -10.19
C THR A 142 -17.47 -19.07 -9.63
N ILE A 143 -16.86 -18.45 -8.61
CA ILE A 143 -15.58 -18.90 -8.06
C ILE A 143 -15.61 -20.36 -7.55
N ASP A 144 -16.75 -20.81 -7.01
CA ASP A 144 -16.95 -22.17 -6.51
C ASP A 144 -16.91 -23.23 -7.62
N GLN A 145 -17.21 -22.83 -8.86
CA GLN A 145 -17.14 -23.70 -10.04
C GLN A 145 -15.73 -23.73 -10.64
N VAL A 146 -14.94 -22.67 -10.43
CA VAL A 146 -13.58 -22.52 -10.96
C VAL A 146 -12.54 -23.18 -10.04
N PHE A 147 -12.76 -23.12 -8.73
CA PHE A 147 -11.93 -23.75 -7.72
C PHE A 147 -12.73 -24.86 -7.05
N SER A 148 -12.38 -26.13 -7.32
CA SER A 148 -12.98 -27.26 -6.62
C SER A 148 -12.79 -27.12 -5.11
N SER A 149 -13.78 -27.59 -4.34
CA SER A 149 -13.68 -27.74 -2.87
C SER A 149 -12.53 -28.63 -2.41
N VAL A 150 -11.91 -29.37 -3.34
CA VAL A 150 -10.64 -30.08 -3.14
C VAL A 150 -9.51 -29.09 -3.35
N GLU A 151 -8.72 -28.83 -2.28
CA GLU A 151 -7.45 -28.12 -2.35
C GLU A 151 -6.66 -28.60 -3.57
N ALA A 152 -6.23 -27.69 -4.44
CA ALA A 152 -5.41 -28.07 -5.58
C ALA A 152 -4.15 -28.78 -5.05
N ASP A 153 -4.05 -30.08 -5.28
CA ASP A 153 -3.01 -31.01 -4.78
C ASP A 153 -1.57 -30.62 -5.21
N ARG A 154 -1.43 -29.61 -6.07
CA ARG A 154 -0.15 -29.02 -6.52
C ARG A 154 0.60 -28.26 -5.41
N PHE A 155 0.00 -28.13 -4.22
CA PHE A 155 0.53 -27.37 -3.08
C PHE A 155 1.05 -28.23 -1.92
N SER A 156 1.10 -29.56 -2.04
CA SER A 156 1.71 -30.42 -1.01
C SER A 156 3.15 -30.00 -0.66
N SER A 157 3.94 -29.53 -1.63
CA SER A 157 5.29 -28.98 -1.40
C SER A 157 5.30 -27.63 -0.66
N LEU A 158 4.25 -26.82 -0.77
CA LEU A 158 4.07 -25.57 -0.02
C LEU A 158 3.41 -25.79 1.35
N ARG A 159 2.70 -26.91 1.52
CA ARG A 159 2.25 -27.40 2.83
C ARG A 159 3.45 -27.86 3.66
N ASN A 160 4.38 -28.57 3.03
CA ASN A 160 5.67 -28.88 3.63
C ASN A 160 6.49 -27.61 3.93
N LEU A 161 6.37 -26.53 3.16
CA LEU A 161 6.97 -25.24 3.55
C LEU A 161 6.33 -24.62 4.80
N LYS A 162 5.06 -24.89 5.08
CA LYS A 162 4.40 -24.46 6.32
C LYS A 162 4.85 -25.31 7.50
N GLU A 163 5.15 -26.59 7.26
CA GLU A 163 5.76 -27.52 8.22
C GLU A 163 7.26 -27.19 8.44
N ASP A 164 8.02 -26.85 7.41
CA ASP A 164 9.43 -26.42 7.48
C ASP A 164 9.57 -24.99 8.04
N GLU A 165 8.72 -24.03 7.65
CA GLU A 165 8.63 -22.71 8.32
C GLU A 165 8.15 -22.87 9.78
N ALA A 166 7.36 -23.90 10.10
CA ALA A 166 7.00 -24.25 11.48
C ALA A 166 8.13 -24.97 12.21
N GLU A 167 9.03 -25.68 11.53
CA GLU A 167 10.24 -26.26 12.11
C GLU A 167 11.27 -25.17 12.46
N PHE A 168 11.31 -24.07 11.69
CA PHE A 168 12.03 -22.84 12.04
C PHE A 168 11.33 -21.99 13.10
N ARG A 169 10.02 -22.20 13.35
CA ARG A 169 9.38 -21.74 14.59
C ARG A 169 9.77 -22.73 15.68
N THR A 170 10.89 -22.48 16.34
CA THR A 170 11.20 -23.07 17.64
C THR A 170 10.04 -22.79 18.59
N GLY A 171 9.07 -23.70 18.61
CA GLY A 171 7.81 -23.59 19.34
C GLY A 171 7.32 -24.95 19.82
N SER A 172 8.23 -25.93 19.91
CA SER A 172 8.06 -27.07 20.80
C SER A 172 8.52 -26.63 22.18
N LYS A 173 7.60 -26.02 22.95
CA LYS A 173 7.57 -25.92 24.44
C LYS A 173 6.49 -24.93 24.89
N ALA A 174 5.23 -25.17 24.48
CA ALA A 174 4.07 -24.50 25.07
C ALA A 174 3.62 -25.15 26.40
N GLU A 175 4.48 -25.89 27.08
CA GLU A 175 4.13 -26.63 28.31
C GLU A 175 4.91 -26.20 29.57
N SER A 176 5.61 -25.05 29.55
CA SER A 176 6.08 -24.43 30.80
C SER A 176 6.37 -22.94 30.64
N GLU A 177 5.34 -22.15 30.30
CA GLU A 177 5.42 -20.70 30.53
C GLU A 177 5.45 -20.44 32.04
N THR A 178 6.66 -20.34 32.58
CA THR A 178 6.90 -19.82 33.93
C THR A 178 6.74 -18.31 33.87
N PHE A 179 6.15 -17.69 34.90
CA PHE A 179 5.97 -16.22 35.00
C PHE A 179 7.25 -15.41 34.67
N VAL A 180 8.42 -15.97 34.98
CA VAL A 180 9.75 -15.42 34.65
C VAL A 180 9.98 -15.35 33.13
N ASN A 181 9.57 -16.36 32.36
CA ASN A 181 9.69 -16.35 30.90
C ASN A 181 8.78 -15.28 30.29
N SER A 182 7.57 -15.07 30.82
CA SER A 182 6.67 -14.01 30.36
C SER A 182 7.28 -12.62 30.58
N ILE A 183 7.93 -12.39 31.73
CA ILE A 183 8.67 -11.14 32.01
C ILE A 183 9.87 -10.98 31.05
N LEU A 184 10.64 -12.05 30.80
CA LEU A 184 11.77 -12.01 29.87
C LEU A 184 11.32 -11.76 28.42
N HIS A 185 10.18 -12.32 28.00
CA HIS A 185 9.59 -12.00 26.70
C HIS A 185 9.15 -10.54 26.63
N PHE A 186 8.52 -10.01 27.68
CA PHE A 186 8.12 -8.61 27.73
C PHE A 186 9.32 -7.65 27.67
N LEU A 187 10.35 -7.89 28.49
CA LEU A 187 11.62 -7.13 28.44
C LEU A 187 12.31 -7.29 27.09
N GLY A 188 12.31 -8.50 26.54
CA GLY A 188 12.86 -8.79 25.21
C GLY A 188 12.17 -7.95 24.13
N ILE A 189 10.83 -7.90 24.13
CA ILE A 189 10.05 -7.07 23.19
C ILE A 189 10.39 -5.58 23.37
N ILE A 190 10.51 -5.09 24.61
CA ILE A 190 10.88 -3.69 24.87
C ILE A 190 12.27 -3.39 24.30
N VAL A 191 13.27 -4.22 24.60
CA VAL A 191 14.65 -4.02 24.13
C VAL A 191 14.71 -4.07 22.61
N LEU A 192 14.09 -5.08 21.98
CA LEU A 192 14.04 -5.21 20.53
C LEU A 192 13.30 -4.04 19.88
N GLY A 193 12.17 -3.63 20.44
CA GLY A 193 11.41 -2.47 19.99
C GLY A 193 12.24 -1.18 20.07
N THR A 194 12.97 -0.99 21.17
CA THR A 194 13.86 0.17 21.37
C THR A 194 15.05 0.15 20.41
N MET A 195 15.66 -1.02 20.18
CA MET A 195 16.75 -1.19 19.22
C MET A 195 16.28 -0.94 17.79
N VAL A 196 15.14 -1.50 17.38
CA VAL A 196 14.56 -1.26 16.05
C VAL A 196 14.19 0.21 15.89
N GLY A 197 13.61 0.83 16.92
CA GLY A 197 13.32 2.26 16.95
C GLY A 197 14.59 3.10 16.73
N ASN A 198 15.62 2.86 17.53
CA ASN A 198 16.81 3.71 17.54
C ASN A 198 17.79 3.44 16.38
N LEU A 199 17.97 2.18 15.98
CA LEU A 199 18.96 1.80 14.98
C LEU A 199 18.41 1.79 13.55
N VAL A 200 17.10 1.56 13.40
CA VAL A 200 16.49 1.41 12.08
C VAL A 200 15.55 2.58 11.82
N TYR A 201 14.56 2.81 12.69
CA TYR A 201 13.52 3.80 12.45
C TYR A 201 14.05 5.25 12.47
N ILE A 202 14.81 5.65 13.50
CA ILE A 202 15.35 7.03 13.60
C ILE A 202 16.27 7.36 12.41
N PRO A 203 17.26 6.52 12.03
CA PRO A 203 18.09 6.79 10.86
C PRO A 203 17.30 6.82 9.55
N LEU A 204 16.32 5.92 9.38
CA LEU A 204 15.42 5.96 8.21
C LEU A 204 14.61 7.26 8.17
N PHE A 205 14.11 7.74 9.31
CA PHE A 205 13.38 9.00 9.40
C PHE A 205 14.27 10.20 9.09
N LEU A 206 15.51 10.23 9.60
CA LEU A 206 16.49 11.28 9.29
C LEU A 206 16.88 11.26 7.81
N LEU A 207 17.06 10.07 7.22
CA LEU A 207 17.28 9.91 5.78
C LEU A 207 16.08 10.41 4.97
N GLN A 208 14.84 10.06 5.37
CA GLN A 208 13.64 10.56 4.72
C GLN A 208 13.55 12.09 4.79
N ARG A 209 13.89 12.69 5.95
CA ARG A 209 13.81 14.15 6.16
C ARG A 209 14.88 14.93 5.39
N ASN A 210 16.12 14.48 5.45
CA ASN A 210 17.29 15.24 4.96
C ASN A 210 17.76 14.78 3.57
N TYR A 211 17.49 13.52 3.20
CA TYR A 211 17.98 12.87 1.98
C TYR A 211 16.83 12.12 1.27
N ALA A 212 15.69 12.80 1.10
CA ALA A 212 14.47 12.21 0.55
C ALA A 212 14.68 11.50 -0.79
N SER A 213 15.58 12.03 -1.63
CA SER A 213 15.93 11.44 -2.92
C SER A 213 16.64 10.09 -2.77
N GLN A 214 17.70 10.07 -1.96
CA GLN A 214 18.49 8.88 -1.68
C GLN A 214 17.66 7.83 -0.96
N PHE A 215 16.83 8.25 -0.01
CA PHE A 215 15.86 7.39 0.67
C PHE A 215 14.87 6.75 -0.30
N GLY A 216 14.34 7.54 -1.25
CA GLY A 216 13.45 7.04 -2.29
C GLY A 216 14.09 5.98 -3.19
N VAL A 217 15.33 6.21 -3.63
CA VAL A 217 16.10 5.23 -4.41
C VAL A 217 16.39 3.97 -3.59
N LEU A 218 16.79 4.13 -2.33
CA LEU A 218 17.02 3.00 -1.41
C LEU A 218 15.75 2.15 -1.25
N LEU A 219 14.59 2.78 -1.11
CA LEU A 219 13.31 2.10 -0.97
C LEU A 219 12.97 1.29 -2.23
N LEU A 220 13.19 1.86 -3.43
CA LEU A 220 13.00 1.16 -4.70
C LEU A 220 13.93 -0.06 -4.81
N ILE A 221 15.21 0.09 -4.46
CA ILE A 221 16.18 -1.01 -4.47
C ILE A 221 15.77 -2.10 -3.47
N ALA A 222 15.40 -1.73 -2.25
CA ALA A 222 14.95 -2.68 -1.22
C ALA A 222 13.71 -3.47 -1.69
N LEU A 223 12.76 -2.80 -2.35
CA LEU A 223 11.58 -3.43 -2.92
C LEU A 223 11.92 -4.42 -4.04
N LEU A 224 12.86 -4.08 -4.93
CA LEU A 224 13.34 -4.98 -5.99
C LEU A 224 14.08 -6.19 -5.42
N ILE A 225 14.94 -6.00 -4.41
CA ILE A 225 15.65 -7.07 -3.72
C ILE A 225 14.65 -8.01 -3.04
N LEU A 226 13.67 -7.46 -2.32
CA LEU A 226 12.61 -8.24 -1.66
C LEU A 226 11.80 -9.04 -2.69
N SER A 227 11.48 -8.43 -3.84
CA SER A 227 10.78 -9.11 -4.93
C SER A 227 11.59 -10.27 -5.51
N GLY A 228 12.87 -10.04 -5.78
CA GLY A 228 13.80 -11.09 -6.23
C GLY A 228 13.95 -12.21 -5.20
N PHE A 229 14.01 -11.88 -3.92
CA PHE A 229 14.08 -12.85 -2.82
C PHE A 229 12.84 -13.76 -2.79
N TYR A 230 11.63 -13.20 -2.86
CA TYR A 230 10.41 -14.01 -2.87
C TYR A 230 10.28 -14.90 -4.11
N ILE A 231 10.59 -14.38 -5.30
CA ILE A 231 10.58 -15.18 -6.54
C ILE A 231 11.61 -16.31 -6.45
N ARG A 232 12.83 -16.01 -5.98
CA ARG A 232 13.89 -17.02 -5.81
C ARG A 232 13.49 -18.12 -4.83
N ASN A 233 12.88 -17.75 -3.70
CA ASN A 233 12.43 -18.72 -2.70
C ASN A 233 11.35 -19.64 -3.28
N TYR A 234 10.40 -19.09 -4.04
CA TYR A 234 9.41 -19.91 -4.75
C TYR A 234 10.08 -20.85 -5.76
N LEU A 235 10.99 -20.35 -6.60
CA LEU A 235 11.66 -21.17 -7.62
C LEU A 235 12.56 -22.28 -7.01
N ARG A 236 13.07 -22.07 -5.79
CA ARG A 236 13.90 -23.05 -5.09
C ARG A 236 13.07 -24.13 -4.39
N LEU A 237 11.95 -23.76 -3.77
CA LEU A 237 11.23 -24.62 -2.82
C LEU A 237 9.83 -25.04 -3.31
N GLY A 238 9.20 -24.26 -4.18
CA GLY A 238 7.82 -24.46 -4.66
C GLY A 238 7.69 -24.78 -6.14
N LYS A 239 8.81 -25.08 -6.83
CA LYS A 239 8.81 -25.42 -8.26
C LYS A 239 8.08 -26.74 -8.50
N SER A 240 7.09 -26.74 -9.38
CA SER A 240 6.46 -27.97 -9.85
C SER A 240 7.30 -28.61 -10.95
N GLY A 241 7.48 -29.94 -10.87
CA GLY A 241 8.16 -30.75 -11.88
C GLY A 241 7.42 -30.81 -13.22
N ASP A 242 6.09 -30.61 -13.21
CA ASP A 242 5.22 -30.76 -14.37
C ASP A 242 5.17 -29.51 -15.26
N LEU A 243 5.76 -28.40 -14.81
CA LEU A 243 5.68 -27.09 -15.47
C LEU A 243 6.99 -26.68 -16.13
N GLY A 244 6.88 -26.05 -17.30
CA GLY A 244 8.03 -25.47 -18.00
C GLY A 244 8.70 -24.34 -17.19
N LYS A 245 9.95 -24.00 -17.53
CA LYS A 245 10.72 -22.94 -16.84
C LYS A 245 9.97 -21.60 -16.81
N PHE A 246 9.35 -21.20 -17.91
CA PHE A 246 8.59 -19.95 -18.01
C PHE A 246 7.29 -19.97 -17.20
N GLN A 247 6.62 -21.13 -17.10
CA GLN A 247 5.40 -21.28 -16.32
C GLN A 247 5.70 -21.20 -14.82
N ASN A 248 6.78 -21.87 -14.37
CA ASN A 248 7.25 -21.77 -12.99
C ASN A 248 7.70 -20.34 -12.62
N LEU A 249 8.34 -19.61 -13.55
CA LEU A 249 8.67 -18.20 -13.32
C LEU A 249 7.41 -17.33 -13.17
N ALA A 250 6.41 -17.52 -14.05
CA ALA A 250 5.16 -16.78 -13.99
C ALA A 250 4.42 -17.02 -12.66
N ILE A 251 4.38 -18.27 -12.19
CA ILE A 251 3.78 -18.59 -10.88
C ILE A 251 4.62 -18.00 -9.73
N GLY A 252 5.94 -17.93 -9.85
CA GLY A 252 6.80 -17.22 -8.89
C GLY A 252 6.52 -15.72 -8.80
N ILE A 253 6.14 -15.08 -9.91
CA ILE A 253 5.69 -13.69 -9.91
C ILE A 253 4.32 -13.58 -9.22
N SER A 254 3.37 -14.49 -9.49
CA SER A 254 2.08 -14.52 -8.77
C SER A 254 2.24 -14.79 -7.27
N TYR A 255 3.26 -15.53 -6.86
CA TYR A 255 3.58 -15.73 -5.44
C TYR A 255 3.94 -14.43 -4.72
N LEU A 256 4.60 -13.50 -5.43
CA LEU A 256 4.89 -12.17 -4.91
C LEU A 256 3.59 -11.46 -4.51
N GLN A 257 2.59 -11.48 -5.39
CA GLN A 257 1.28 -10.89 -5.12
C GLN A 257 0.63 -11.48 -3.86
N LEU A 258 0.63 -12.81 -3.69
CA LEU A 258 0.10 -13.45 -2.48
C LEU A 258 0.80 -12.93 -1.22
N ARG A 259 2.14 -12.89 -1.21
CA ARG A 259 2.92 -12.42 -0.05
C ARG A 259 2.63 -10.95 0.25
N PHE A 260 2.55 -10.08 -0.75
CA PHE A 260 2.19 -8.67 -0.56
C PHE A 260 0.77 -8.50 -0.01
N VAL A 261 -0.22 -9.16 -0.60
CA VAL A 261 -1.62 -9.10 -0.12
C VAL A 261 -1.71 -9.57 1.33
N ARG A 262 -1.07 -10.71 1.65
CA ARG A 262 -1.02 -11.25 3.00
C ARG A 262 -0.40 -10.25 3.98
N ASN A 263 0.78 -9.72 3.66
CA ASN A 263 1.51 -8.80 4.53
C ASN A 263 0.75 -7.47 4.72
N ILE A 264 0.14 -6.93 3.67
CA ILE A 264 -0.66 -5.71 3.74
C ILE A 264 -1.93 -5.93 4.58
N LEU A 265 -2.61 -7.07 4.44
CA LEU A 265 -3.77 -7.40 5.26
C LEU A 265 -3.40 -7.54 6.73
N PHE A 266 -2.34 -8.28 7.06
CA PHE A 266 -1.87 -8.40 8.45
C PHE A 266 -1.39 -7.06 9.01
N GLY A 267 -0.66 -6.27 8.21
CA GLY A 267 -0.19 -4.95 8.61
C GLY A 267 -1.34 -3.98 8.87
N THR A 268 -2.32 -3.92 7.96
CA THR A 268 -3.52 -3.08 8.11
C THR A 268 -4.35 -3.51 9.31
N PHE A 269 -4.57 -4.81 9.50
CA PHE A 269 -5.32 -5.31 10.66
C PHE A 269 -4.60 -5.00 11.97
N GLY A 270 -3.27 -5.20 12.02
CA GLY A 270 -2.45 -4.82 13.17
C GLY A 270 -2.52 -3.32 13.47
N LEU A 271 -2.44 -2.47 12.44
CA LEU A 271 -2.58 -1.02 12.61
C LEU A 271 -3.96 -0.63 13.15
N ILE A 272 -5.04 -1.20 12.61
CA ILE A 272 -6.41 -0.97 13.11
C ILE A 272 -6.51 -1.36 14.58
N LEU A 273 -5.95 -2.51 14.96
CA LEU A 273 -5.96 -2.96 16.36
C LEU A 273 -5.20 -1.98 17.28
N VAL A 274 -4.02 -1.52 16.86
CA VAL A 274 -3.25 -0.51 17.61
C VAL A 274 -4.03 0.79 17.74
N VAL A 275 -4.64 1.28 16.67
CA VAL A 275 -5.46 2.51 16.70
C VAL A 275 -6.66 2.33 17.64
N LEU A 276 -7.38 1.22 17.55
CA LEU A 276 -8.49 0.90 18.45
C LEU A 276 -8.03 0.83 19.90
N PHE A 277 -6.85 0.24 20.15
CA PHE A 277 -6.28 0.16 21.50
C PHE A 277 -5.93 1.54 22.05
N ILE A 278 -5.33 2.42 21.25
CA ILE A 278 -5.04 3.81 21.64
C ILE A 278 -6.34 4.55 21.95
N VAL A 279 -7.32 4.49 21.05
CA VAL A 279 -8.64 5.11 21.25
C VAL A 279 -9.31 4.60 22.53
N PHE A 280 -9.23 3.29 22.79
CA PHE A 280 -9.77 2.67 23.99
C PHE A 280 -9.10 3.20 25.27
N ILE A 281 -7.76 3.32 25.31
CA ILE A 281 -7.05 3.93 26.45
C ILE A 281 -7.50 5.37 26.67
N PHE A 282 -7.59 6.17 25.60
CA PHE A 282 -8.07 7.54 25.71
C PHE A 282 -9.51 7.62 26.21
N SER A 283 -10.41 6.76 25.73
CA SER A 283 -11.78 6.69 26.22
C SER A 283 -11.85 6.30 27.71
N LEU A 284 -11.02 5.36 28.17
CA LEU A 284 -10.91 5.04 29.60
C LEU A 284 -10.38 6.20 30.43
N LEU A 285 -9.38 6.93 29.93
CA LEU A 285 -8.85 8.11 30.60
C LEU A 285 -9.92 9.19 30.76
N ILE A 286 -10.66 9.50 29.70
CA ILE A 286 -11.77 10.46 29.73
C ILE A 286 -12.86 10.00 30.70
N MET A 287 -13.23 8.72 30.69
CA MET A 287 -14.20 8.16 31.63
C MET A 287 -13.73 8.30 33.07
N ASN A 288 -12.46 8.02 33.35
CA ASN A 288 -11.88 8.18 34.69
C ASN A 288 -11.89 9.64 35.14
N ILE A 289 -11.54 10.58 34.26
CA ILE A 289 -11.61 12.03 34.56
C ILE A 289 -13.07 12.43 34.86
N GLY A 290 -14.03 12.01 34.04
CA GLY A 290 -15.44 12.29 34.27
C GLY A 290 -15.98 11.71 35.58
N ILE A 291 -15.54 10.50 35.97
CA ILE A 291 -15.86 9.93 37.28
C ILE A 291 -15.22 10.78 38.39
N LEU A 292 -13.96 11.18 38.23
CA LEU A 292 -13.26 12.00 39.23
C LEU A 292 -13.93 13.36 39.44
N GLU A 293 -14.32 14.04 38.36
CA GLU A 293 -15.06 15.32 38.40
C GLU A 293 -16.43 15.15 39.05
N SER A 294 -17.14 14.04 38.78
CA SER A 294 -18.43 13.75 39.40
C SER A 294 -18.33 13.46 40.91
N LEU A 295 -17.21 12.90 41.36
CA LEU A 295 -16.94 12.58 42.77
C LEU A 295 -16.32 13.75 43.54
N PHE A 296 -15.62 14.66 42.85
CA PHE A 296 -14.96 15.82 43.43
C PHE A 296 -15.28 17.10 42.63
N PRO A 297 -16.47 17.70 42.83
CA PRO A 297 -16.91 18.89 42.08
C PRO A 297 -16.04 20.14 42.29
N ALA A 298 -15.13 20.13 43.26
CA ALA A 298 -14.17 21.20 43.54
C ALA A 298 -12.89 21.11 42.70
N ILE A 299 -12.70 20.03 41.95
CA ILE A 299 -11.64 19.91 40.95
C ILE A 299 -12.24 20.35 39.62
N ASP A 300 -12.33 21.65 39.41
CA ASP A 300 -12.61 22.22 38.08
C ASP A 300 -11.46 21.84 37.14
N GLY A 301 -11.60 20.70 36.45
CA GLY A 301 -10.70 20.21 35.41
C GLY A 301 -10.73 21.06 34.12
N GLY A 302 -11.51 22.14 34.10
CA GLY A 302 -11.69 23.06 32.98
C GLY A 302 -10.54 24.04 32.72
N GLN A 303 -9.29 23.68 33.00
CA GLN A 303 -8.14 24.46 32.53
C GLN A 303 -7.16 23.60 31.73
N ASN A 304 -7.30 23.74 30.40
CA ASN A 304 -6.27 23.61 29.36
C ASN A 304 -5.78 22.18 29.06
N LEU A 305 -6.54 21.48 28.21
CA LEU A 305 -6.00 20.66 27.12
C LEU A 305 -6.61 21.12 25.80
#